data_AF-A0A177BXY3-F1
#
_entry.id   AF-A0A177BXY3-F1
#
_cell.length_a   1.000
_cell.length_b   1.000
_cell.length_c   1.000
_cell.angle_alpha   90.00
_cell.angle_beta   90.00
_cell.angle_gamma   90.00
#
_symmetry.space_group_name_H-M   'P 1'
#
loop_
_entity.id
_entity.type
_entity.pdbx_description
1 polymer ?
#
loop_
_entity_poly.entity_id
_entity_poly.type
_entity_poly.pdbx_seq_one_letter_code
_entity_poly.pdbx_strand_id
1 'polypeptide(L)'
;MHMSAILTPTLPAYRPQNLHYGKFENTTDAEWAVLGKHNLAYAAPFTLSVLPEEEEDDGVVVHGPLLCNVPSYDGSYFRRNFTILGRDGEYGGWLRLVIRNETSGNREVLVWRKRE
;
A
#
# COMPACT_ATOMS: atom_id res chain seq x y z
N MET A 1 -0.81 13.04 11.46
CA MET A 1 0.23 11.98 11.39
C MET A 1 0.60 11.75 9.94
N HIS A 2 1.78 11.22 9.63
CA HIS A 2 2.22 10.95 8.26
C HIS A 2 2.55 9.47 8.10
N MET A 3 2.41 8.96 6.88
CA MET A 3 2.82 7.61 6.52
C MET A 3 3.51 7.61 5.15
N SER A 4 4.37 6.61 4.92
CA SER A 4 4.97 6.33 3.62
C SER A 4 4.87 4.84 3.32
N ALA A 5 4.49 4.49 2.10
CA ALA A 5 4.41 3.11 1.63
C ALA A 5 5.26 2.94 0.37
N ILE A 6 5.96 1.80 0.31
CA ILE A 6 6.62 1.32 -0.88
C ILE A 6 6.13 -0.11 -1.10
N LEU A 7 5.37 -0.29 -2.18
CA LEU A 7 4.82 -1.55 -2.62
C LEU A 7 5.65 -2.02 -3.81
N THR A 8 6.24 -3.21 -3.68
CA THR A 8 7.15 -3.80 -4.67
C THR A 8 6.55 -5.10 -5.18
N PRO A 9 6.67 -5.43 -6.48
CA PRO A 9 6.12 -6.66 -7.02
C PRO A 9 6.79 -7.88 -6.40
N THR A 10 6.05 -8.98 -6.24
CA THR A 10 6.59 -10.25 -5.73
C THR A 10 7.10 -11.18 -6.82
N LEU A 11 6.66 -10.98 -8.07
CA LEU A 11 7.08 -11.80 -9.21
C LEU A 11 8.57 -11.58 -9.55
N PRO A 12 9.39 -12.65 -9.65
CA PRO A 12 10.81 -12.51 -9.96
C PRO A 12 11.09 -11.77 -11.27
N ALA A 13 10.24 -11.95 -12.28
CA ALA A 13 10.35 -11.27 -13.58
C ALA A 13 10.29 -9.73 -13.48
N TYR A 14 9.72 -9.19 -12.41
CA TYR A 14 9.63 -7.74 -12.17
C TYR A 14 10.66 -7.24 -11.14
N ARG A 15 11.61 -8.10 -10.75
CA ARG A 15 12.68 -7.79 -9.80
C ARG A 15 14.03 -8.31 -10.30
N PRO A 16 14.68 -7.61 -11.26
CA PRO A 16 16.01 -7.98 -11.71
C PRO A 16 16.98 -8.04 -10.51
N GLN A 17 17.68 -9.16 -10.36
CA GLN A 17 18.46 -9.46 -9.14
C GLN A 17 19.79 -8.70 -9.05
N ASN A 18 20.25 -8.15 -10.16
CA ASN A 18 21.48 -7.37 -10.27
C ASN A 18 21.30 -5.89 -9.90
N LEU A 19 20.07 -5.44 -9.63
CA LEU A 19 19.82 -4.07 -9.19
C LEU A 19 20.33 -3.87 -7.76
N HIS A 20 21.28 -2.95 -7.62
CA HIS A 20 21.83 -2.58 -6.34
C HIS A 20 21.72 -1.06 -6.14
N TYR A 21 21.06 -0.67 -5.05
CA TYR A 21 20.96 0.74 -4.71
C TYR A 21 22.35 1.36 -4.51
N GLY A 22 22.59 2.52 -5.13
CA GLY A 22 23.87 3.22 -5.06
C GLY A 22 25.01 2.63 -5.90
N LYS A 23 24.76 1.56 -6.68
CA LYS A 23 25.75 0.94 -7.58
C LYS A 23 25.22 0.88 -9.02
N PHE A 24 24.97 2.06 -9.59
CA PHE A 24 24.34 2.21 -10.90
C PHE A 24 25.23 1.78 -12.06
N GLU A 25 26.56 1.78 -11.89
CA GLU A 25 27.54 1.45 -12.94
C GLU A 25 27.41 0.03 -13.50
N ASN A 26 26.83 -0.90 -12.72
CA ASN A 26 26.65 -2.31 -13.11
C ASN A 26 25.20 -2.65 -13.47
N THR A 27 24.35 -1.64 -13.66
CA THR A 27 22.92 -1.80 -13.95
C THR A 27 22.52 -1.02 -15.19
N THR A 28 21.43 -1.40 -15.82
CA THR A 28 20.89 -0.69 -16.99
C THR A 28 19.61 0.06 -16.65
N ASP A 29 19.34 1.16 -17.36
CA ASP A 29 18.08 1.89 -17.25
C ASP A 29 16.87 1.01 -17.55
N ALA A 30 17.02 0.04 -18.45
CA ALA A 30 15.97 -0.93 -18.79
C ALA A 30 15.58 -1.80 -17.58
N GLU A 31 16.54 -2.25 -16.78
CA GLU A 31 16.27 -3.05 -15.58
C GLU A 31 15.60 -2.22 -14.49
N TRP A 32 16.06 -0.99 -14.28
CA TRP A 32 15.40 -0.04 -13.37
C TRP A 32 13.98 0.31 -13.83
N ALA A 33 13.76 0.46 -15.14
CA ALA A 33 12.45 0.72 -15.71
C ALA A 33 11.47 -0.44 -15.46
N VAL A 34 11.93 -1.70 -15.52
CA VAL A 34 11.10 -2.86 -15.15
C VAL A 34 10.64 -2.74 -13.69
N LEU A 35 11.55 -2.50 -12.76
CA LEU A 35 11.19 -2.33 -11.34
C LEU A 35 10.25 -1.15 -11.13
N GLY A 36 10.57 0.02 -11.71
CA GLY A 36 9.81 1.26 -11.57
C GLY A 36 8.42 1.21 -12.18
N LYS A 37 8.22 0.42 -13.25
CA LYS A 37 6.89 0.20 -13.85
C LYS A 37 5.95 -0.59 -12.95
N HIS A 38 6.50 -1.43 -12.07
CA HIS A 38 5.75 -2.38 -11.26
C HIS A 38 5.72 -2.03 -9.77
N ASN A 39 6.37 -0.95 -9.34
CA ASN A 39 6.33 -0.48 -7.96
C ASN A 39 5.33 0.67 -7.78
N LEU A 40 4.92 0.88 -6.53
CA LEU A 40 4.17 2.05 -6.10
C LEU A 40 4.79 2.59 -4.82
N ALA A 41 5.22 3.84 -4.84
CA ALA A 41 5.78 4.54 -3.68
C ALA A 41 5.03 5.84 -3.47
N TYR A 42 4.51 6.04 -2.26
CA TYR A 42 3.84 7.29 -1.90
C TYR A 42 4.06 7.66 -0.43
N ALA A 43 3.91 8.94 -0.12
CA ALA A 43 3.86 9.47 1.22
C ALA A 43 2.70 10.45 1.35
N ALA A 44 2.05 10.49 2.52
CA ALA A 44 0.94 11.41 2.77
C ALA A 44 0.67 11.60 4.27
N PRO A 45 0.04 12.71 4.66
CA PRO A 45 -0.68 12.73 5.92
C PRO A 45 -1.84 11.72 5.87
N PHE A 46 -2.18 11.17 7.03
CA PHE A 46 -3.33 10.29 7.15
C PHE A 46 -4.27 10.71 8.29
N THR A 47 -5.54 10.40 8.09
CA THR A 47 -6.61 10.52 9.08
C THR A 47 -7.34 9.20 9.20
N LEU A 48 -7.86 8.91 10.40
CA LEU A 48 -8.58 7.70 10.72
C LEU A 48 -9.91 8.06 11.37
N SER A 49 -10.97 7.37 10.96
CA SER A 49 -12.29 7.43 11.57
C SER A 49 -12.70 6.03 11.99
N VAL A 50 -13.11 5.87 13.25
CA VAL A 50 -13.66 4.61 13.77
C VAL A 50 -15.16 4.61 13.50
N LEU A 51 -15.67 3.49 13.02
CA LEU A 51 -17.10 3.28 12.77
C LEU A 51 -17.80 2.68 14.00
N PRO A 52 -19.14 2.78 14.10
CA PRO A 52 -19.91 2.09 15.13
C PRO A 52 -19.70 0.57 15.10
N GLU A 53 -19.88 -0.10 16.25
CA GLU A 53 -19.62 -1.54 16.39
C GLU A 53 -20.53 -2.42 15.52
N GLU A 54 -21.65 -1.90 15.03
CA GLU A 54 -22.57 -2.66 14.16
C GLU A 54 -22.13 -2.76 12.70
N GLU A 55 -21.04 -2.08 12.30
CA GLU A 55 -20.56 -2.04 10.91
C GLU A 55 -19.66 -3.24 10.54
N GLU A 56 -19.61 -3.60 9.24
CA GLU A 56 -18.73 -4.69 8.73
C GLU A 56 -17.24 -4.34 8.90
N ASP A 57 -16.90 -3.06 8.76
CA ASP A 57 -15.55 -2.54 8.86
C ASP A 57 -15.40 -1.72 10.15
N ASP A 58 -14.25 -1.82 10.82
CA ASP A 58 -13.96 -1.10 12.07
C ASP A 58 -13.79 0.41 11.86
N GLY A 59 -13.49 0.82 10.63
CA GLY A 59 -13.22 2.20 10.34
C GLY A 59 -12.79 2.50 8.91
N VAL A 60 -12.40 3.75 8.71
CA VAL A 60 -11.91 4.27 7.44
C VAL A 60 -10.60 5.01 7.67
N VAL A 61 -9.59 4.69 6.86
CA VAL A 61 -8.35 5.44 6.75
C VAL A 61 -8.33 6.22 5.43
N VAL A 62 -7.89 7.47 5.50
CA VAL A 62 -7.68 8.31 4.32
C VAL A 62 -6.22 8.76 4.29
N HIS A 63 -5.54 8.48 3.18
CA HIS A 63 -4.21 9.00 2.89
C HIS A 63 -4.34 10.13 1.88
N GLY A 64 -3.88 11.32 2.21
CA GLY A 64 -3.79 12.39 1.22
C GLY A 64 -3.71 13.79 1.81
N PRO A 65 -3.27 14.78 1.02
CA PRO A 65 -2.91 14.64 -0.40
C PRO A 65 -1.61 13.83 -0.57
N LEU A 66 -1.57 12.94 -1.58
CA LEU A 66 -0.40 12.07 -1.81
C LEU A 66 0.77 12.85 -2.43
N LEU A 67 1.99 12.50 -2.02
CA LEU A 67 3.20 12.66 -2.81
C LEU A 67 3.56 11.28 -3.38
N CYS A 68 3.48 11.09 -4.70
CA CYS A 68 3.52 9.76 -5.33
C CYS A 68 4.54 9.67 -6.48
N ASN A 69 5.20 8.51 -6.62
CA ASN A 69 6.05 8.23 -7.78
C ASN A 69 5.27 7.99 -9.08
N VAL A 70 3.95 7.75 -8.98
CA VAL A 70 3.02 7.67 -10.11
C VAL A 70 2.36 9.04 -10.28
N PRO A 71 2.73 9.84 -11.30
CA PRO A 71 2.31 11.25 -11.39
C PRO A 71 0.79 11.45 -11.44
N SER A 72 0.05 10.50 -12.03
CA SER A 72 -1.42 10.58 -12.09
C SER A 72 -2.10 10.44 -10.71
N TYR A 73 -1.39 9.98 -9.69
CA TYR A 73 -1.88 9.85 -8.32
C TYR A 73 -1.37 10.94 -7.39
N ASP A 74 -0.46 11.81 -7.85
CA ASP A 74 0.03 12.91 -7.05
C ASP A 74 -1.11 13.87 -6.70
N GLY A 75 -1.15 14.35 -5.45
CA GLY A 75 -2.22 15.17 -4.91
C GLY A 75 -3.57 14.44 -4.67
N SER A 76 -3.69 13.17 -5.07
CA SER A 76 -4.93 12.40 -4.87
C SER A 76 -5.16 12.02 -3.40
N TYR A 77 -6.33 11.46 -3.11
CA TYR A 77 -6.67 10.90 -1.80
C TYR A 77 -7.03 9.42 -1.92
N PHE A 78 -6.40 8.56 -1.13
CA PHE A 78 -6.74 7.14 -1.04
C PHE A 78 -7.57 6.89 0.22
N ARG A 79 -8.86 6.60 0.02
CA ARG A 79 -9.80 6.19 1.08
C ARG A 79 -9.92 4.68 1.12
N ARG A 80 -9.72 4.05 2.29
CA ARG A 80 -9.78 2.60 2.50
C ARG A 80 -10.55 2.28 3.76
N ASN A 81 -11.48 1.33 3.67
CA ASN A 81 -12.08 0.77 4.88
C ASN A 81 -11.10 -0.21 5.52
N PHE A 82 -11.07 -0.28 6.85
CA PHE A 82 -10.20 -1.18 7.57
C PHE A 82 -10.95 -2.06 8.58
N THR A 83 -10.40 -3.24 8.83
CA THR A 83 -10.85 -4.18 9.87
C THR A 83 -9.63 -4.71 10.62
N ILE A 84 -9.69 -4.76 11.94
CA ILE A 84 -8.71 -5.39 12.82
C ILE A 84 -9.19 -6.80 13.14
N LEU A 85 -8.54 -7.79 12.52
CA LEU A 85 -8.87 -9.20 12.69
C LEU A 85 -8.05 -9.82 13.84
N GLY A 86 -8.63 -10.80 14.51
CA GLY A 86 -7.91 -11.61 15.50
C GLY A 86 -7.53 -10.86 16.78
N ARG A 87 -8.36 -9.92 17.24
CA ARG A 87 -8.12 -9.13 18.47
C ARG A 87 -7.83 -10.00 19.70
N ASP A 88 -8.37 -11.22 19.73
CA ASP A 88 -8.28 -12.17 20.85
C ASP A 88 -7.48 -13.45 20.54
N GLY A 89 -6.76 -13.48 19.41
CA GLY A 89 -6.06 -14.68 18.92
C GLY A 89 -4.55 -14.68 19.16
N GLU A 90 -3.97 -15.89 19.28
CA GLU A 90 -2.53 -16.17 19.48
C GLU A 90 -1.60 -15.51 18.43
N TYR A 91 -2.13 -15.21 17.24
CA TYR A 91 -1.36 -14.68 16.11
C TYR A 91 -1.22 -13.14 16.09
N GLY A 92 -1.82 -12.41 17.05
CA GLY A 92 -1.77 -10.95 17.13
C GLY A 92 -2.66 -10.25 16.07
N GLY A 93 -3.03 -8.99 16.33
CA GLY A 93 -3.97 -8.24 15.50
C GLY A 93 -3.47 -8.04 14.06
N TRP A 94 -4.33 -8.40 13.10
CA TRP A 94 -4.10 -8.19 11.66
C TRP A 94 -4.92 -7.00 11.17
N LEU A 95 -4.31 -6.13 10.38
CA LEU A 95 -5.00 -5.06 9.67
C LEU A 95 -5.39 -5.55 8.28
N ARG A 96 -6.68 -5.50 7.99
CA ARG A 96 -7.22 -5.70 6.64
C ARG A 96 -7.65 -4.35 6.09
N LEU A 97 -7.18 -3.96 4.90
CA LEU A 97 -7.69 -2.82 4.14
C LEU A 97 -8.41 -3.28 2.89
N VAL A 98 -9.56 -2.66 2.61
CA VAL A 98 -10.34 -2.91 1.40
C VAL A 98 -10.21 -1.73 0.44
N ILE A 99 -9.81 -2.03 -0.78
CA ILE A 99 -9.87 -1.12 -1.92
C ILE A 99 -11.10 -1.50 -2.73
N ARG A 100 -12.07 -0.59 -2.83
CA ARG A 100 -13.25 -0.77 -3.68
C ARG A 100 -13.08 0.08 -4.93
N ASN A 101 -13.09 -0.55 -6.10
CA ASN A 101 -13.18 0.17 -7.37
C ASN A 101 -14.66 0.27 -7.73
N GLU A 102 -15.24 1.46 -7.58
CA GLU A 102 -16.66 1.70 -7.83
C GLU A 102 -17.04 1.55 -9.31
N THR A 103 -16.07 1.68 -10.22
CA THR A 103 -16.31 1.60 -11.67
C THR A 103 -16.25 0.16 -12.20
N SER A 104 -15.33 -0.67 -11.68
CA SER A 104 -15.17 -2.06 -12.14
C SER A 104 -15.85 -3.09 -11.22
N GLY A 105 -16.29 -2.70 -10.02
CA GLY A 105 -16.80 -3.62 -9.01
C GLY A 105 -15.71 -4.48 -8.35
N ASN A 106 -14.44 -4.29 -8.72
CA ASN A 106 -13.33 -5.07 -8.16
C ASN A 106 -13.10 -4.70 -6.68
N ARG A 107 -12.92 -5.74 -5.86
CA ARG A 107 -12.53 -5.63 -4.45
C ARG A 107 -11.12 -6.17 -4.30
N GLU A 108 -10.19 -5.30 -3.96
CA GLU A 108 -8.83 -5.72 -3.60
C GLU A 108 -8.69 -5.68 -2.07
N VAL A 109 -8.00 -6.68 -1.53
CA VAL A 109 -7.80 -6.82 -0.09
C VAL A 109 -6.32 -6.85 0.18
N LEU A 110 -5.87 -5.96 1.06
CA LEU A 110 -4.52 -5.95 1.57
C LEU A 110 -4.56 -6.32 3.05
N VAL A 111 -3.63 -7.18 3.48
CA VAL A 111 -3.59 -7.68 4.85
C VAL A 111 -2.17 -7.50 5.40
N TRP A 112 -2.06 -6.89 6.57
CA TRP A 112 -0.80 -6.69 7.29
C TRP A 112 -0.90 -7.26 8.69
N ARG A 113 0.18 -7.88 9.13
CA ARG A 113 0.36 -8.21 10.55
C ARG A 113 1.10 -7.07 11.23
N LYS A 114 0.71 -6.73 12.45
CA LYS A 114 1.55 -5.87 13.30
C LYS A 114 2.91 -6.56 13.49
N ARG A 115 4.00 -5.85 13.21
CA ARG A 115 5.34 -6.32 13.51
C ARG A 115 5.58 -6.18 15.03
N GLU A 116 6.13 -7.21 15.65
CA GLU A 116 6.57 -7.20 17.05
C GLU A 116 7.70 -6.18 17.29
#